data_AF-A0A1N7IQ73-F1
#
_entry.id   AF-A0A1N7IQ73-F1
#
_cell.length_a   1.000
_cell.length_b   1.000
_cell.length_c   1.000
_cell.angle_alpha   90.00
_cell.angle_beta   90.00
_cell.angle_gamma   90.00
#
_symmetry.space_group_name_H-M   'P 1'
#
loop_
_entity.id
_entity.type
_entity.pdbx_description
1 polymer ?
#
loop_
_entity_poly.entity_id
_entity_poly.type
_entity_poly.pdbx_seq_one_letter_code
_entity_poly.pdbx_strand_id
1 'polypeptide(L)'
;MPETTGQQIAAHPTLARAAQWNPDDATLSGSEQALATVITALAAEFDALDAAEQRALVDVLESQTRATEQAEATARKMLGL
;
A
#
# COMPACT_ATOMS: atom_id res chain seq x y z
N MET A 1 -17.87 -15.59 -6.39
CA MET A 1 -17.76 -14.29 -5.70
C MET A 1 -16.42 -13.68 -6.08
N PRO A 2 -16.31 -12.35 -6.21
CA PRO A 2 -15.01 -11.71 -6.44
C PRO A 2 -14.06 -12.01 -5.26
N GLU A 3 -12.76 -12.07 -5.53
CA GLU A 3 -11.73 -12.19 -4.49
C GLU A 3 -11.74 -10.94 -3.60
N THR A 4 -11.59 -11.14 -2.29
CA THR A 4 -11.51 -10.04 -1.32
C THR A 4 -10.20 -9.28 -1.43
N THR A 5 -10.17 -8.04 -0.99
CA THR A 5 -8.94 -7.23 -0.96
C THR A 5 -7.85 -7.92 -0.12
N GLY A 6 -8.23 -8.54 1.01
CA GLY A 6 -7.30 -9.33 1.81
C GLY A 6 -6.69 -10.53 1.05
N GLN A 7 -7.47 -11.22 0.21
CA GLN A 7 -6.97 -12.32 -0.63
C GLN A 7 -5.99 -11.80 -1.69
N GLN A 8 -6.30 -10.68 -2.33
CA GLN A 8 -5.42 -10.07 -3.33
C GLN A 8 -4.09 -9.60 -2.72
N ILE A 9 -4.12 -9.01 -1.52
CA ILE A 9 -2.92 -8.63 -0.78
C ILE A 9 -2.07 -9.86 -0.45
N ALA A 10 -2.70 -10.93 0.05
CA ALA A 10 -1.99 -12.16 0.40
C ALA A 10 -1.35 -12.87 -0.81
N ALA A 11 -1.93 -12.70 -2.01
CA ALA A 11 -1.39 -13.23 -3.25
C ALA A 11 -0.29 -12.34 -3.87
N HIS A 12 -0.18 -11.07 -3.45
CA HIS A 12 0.74 -10.13 -4.07
C HIS A 12 2.19 -10.30 -3.56
N PRO A 13 3.19 -10.51 -4.44
CA PRO A 13 4.56 -10.89 -4.04
C PRO A 13 5.25 -9.88 -3.11
N THR A 14 4.96 -8.59 -3.27
CA THR A 14 5.54 -7.52 -2.44
C THR A 14 4.75 -7.31 -1.14
N LEU A 15 3.44 -7.55 -1.12
CA LEU A 15 2.57 -7.16 -0.01
C LEU A 15 2.29 -8.33 0.93
N ALA A 16 2.39 -9.57 0.45
CA ALA A 16 2.13 -10.78 1.22
C ALA A 16 3.01 -10.87 2.48
N ARG A 17 4.27 -10.41 2.41
CA ARG A 17 5.15 -10.36 3.58
C ARG A 17 4.68 -9.34 4.61
N ALA A 18 4.29 -8.15 4.14
CA ALA A 18 3.85 -7.08 5.03
C ALA A 18 2.48 -7.37 5.69
N ALA A 19 1.64 -8.17 5.03
CA ALA A 19 0.39 -8.68 5.62
C ALA A 19 0.60 -9.61 6.83
N GLN A 20 1.81 -10.13 7.03
CA GLN A 20 2.15 -11.01 8.16
C GLN A 20 2.74 -10.24 9.34
N TRP A 21 3.07 -8.95 9.16
CA TRP A 21 3.64 -8.13 10.22
C TRP A 21 2.57 -7.64 11.19
N ASN A 22 2.91 -7.60 12.46
CA ASN A 22 2.14 -6.85 13.44
C ASN A 22 2.53 -5.36 13.33
N PRO A 23 1.61 -4.43 13.01
CA PRO A 23 1.94 -3.00 12.91
C PRO A 23 2.43 -2.38 14.23
N ASP A 24 2.21 -3.03 15.37
CA ASP A 24 2.73 -2.60 16.67
C ASP A 24 4.09 -3.23 17.03
N ASP A 25 4.69 -4.01 16.12
CA ASP A 25 6.01 -4.61 16.33
C ASP A 25 7.11 -3.55 16.27
N ALA A 26 7.72 -3.28 17.43
CA ALA A 26 8.78 -2.29 17.60
C ALA A 26 10.10 -2.61 16.86
N THR A 27 10.22 -3.80 16.28
CA THR A 27 11.40 -4.20 15.49
C THR A 27 11.29 -3.80 14.02
N LEU A 28 10.10 -3.40 13.56
CA LEU A 28 9.89 -2.91 12.19
C LEU A 28 10.54 -1.55 11.98
N SER A 29 11.15 -1.35 10.82
CA SER A 29 11.50 0.00 10.36
C SER A 29 10.24 0.84 10.17
N GLY A 30 10.38 2.17 10.16
CA GLY A 30 9.23 3.07 9.98
C GLY A 30 8.45 2.82 8.69
N SER A 31 9.12 2.43 7.60
CA SER A 31 8.46 2.05 6.35
C SER A 31 7.73 0.71 6.42
N GLU A 32 8.31 -0.28 7.12
CA GLU A 32 7.67 -1.59 7.31
C GLU A 32 6.42 -1.48 8.18
N GLN A 33 6.52 -0.70 9.27
CA GLN A 33 5.40 -0.39 10.15
C GLN A 33 4.26 0.32 9.39
N ALA A 34 4.59 1.35 8.61
CA ALA A 34 3.61 2.08 7.81
C ALA A 34 2.91 1.16 6.80
N LEU A 35 3.69 0.32 6.10
CA LEU A 35 3.14 -0.62 5.12
C LEU A 35 2.24 -1.68 5.78
N ALA A 36 2.65 -2.25 6.91
CA ALA A 36 1.83 -3.19 7.69
C ALA A 36 0.50 -2.54 8.10
N THR A 37 0.55 -1.32 8.64
CA THR A 37 -0.65 -0.58 9.08
C THR A 37 -1.64 -0.36 7.94
N VAL A 38 -1.15 0.11 6.78
CA VAL A 38 -2.00 0.35 5.60
C VAL A 38 -2.62 -0.95 5.09
N ILE A 39 -1.83 -2.02 4.98
CA ILE A 39 -2.31 -3.32 4.52
C ILE A 39 -3.37 -3.88 5.47
N THR A 40 -3.15 -3.82 6.78
CA THR A 40 -4.13 -4.27 7.77
C THR A 40 -5.44 -3.51 7.63
N ALA A 41 -5.39 -2.18 7.48
CA ALA A 41 -6.59 -1.36 7.29
C ALA A 41 -7.33 -1.69 5.99
N LEU A 42 -6.61 -1.83 4.86
CA LEU A 42 -7.21 -2.16 3.57
C LEU A 42 -7.85 -3.55 3.57
N ALA A 43 -7.18 -4.55 4.14
CA ALA A 43 -7.71 -5.91 4.22
C ALA A 43 -8.96 -6.02 5.10
N ALA A 44 -9.11 -5.15 6.10
CA ALA A 44 -10.26 -5.14 7.01
C ALA A 44 -11.46 -4.38 6.45
N GLU A 45 -11.24 -3.19 5.86
CA GLU A 45 -12.32 -2.22 5.63
C GLU A 45 -12.62 -1.97 4.15
N PHE A 46 -11.67 -2.20 3.23
CA PHE A 46 -11.82 -1.74 1.84
C PHE A 46 -12.98 -2.44 1.12
N ASP A 47 -13.22 -3.72 1.42
CA ASP A 47 -14.33 -4.49 0.82
C ASP A 47 -15.73 -4.07 1.35
N ALA A 48 -15.79 -3.33 2.46
CA ALA A 48 -17.04 -2.79 3.00
C ALA A 48 -17.46 -1.46 2.34
N LEU A 49 -16.52 -0.79 1.68
CA LEU A 49 -16.78 0.43 0.92
C LEU A 49 -17.57 0.13 -0.34
N ASP A 50 -18.37 1.10 -0.78
CA ASP A 50 -19.02 0.99 -2.08
C ASP A 50 -18.03 1.23 -3.24
N ALA A 51 -18.45 0.92 -4.47
CA ALA A 51 -17.59 1.02 -5.64
C ALA A 51 -17.12 2.45 -5.94
N ALA A 52 -17.89 3.48 -5.57
CA ALA A 52 -17.51 4.88 -5.79
C ALA A 52 -16.46 5.32 -4.76
N GLU A 53 -16.60 4.92 -3.50
CA GLU A 53 -15.65 5.16 -2.43
C GLU A 53 -14.32 4.45 -2.69
N GLN A 54 -14.35 3.17 -3.08
CA GLN A 54 -13.17 2.41 -3.47
C GLN A 54 -12.43 3.11 -4.63
N ARG A 55 -13.16 3.56 -5.64
CA ARG A 55 -12.59 4.23 -6.81
C ARG A 55 -11.94 5.56 -6.44
N ALA A 56 -12.60 6.37 -5.61
CA ALA A 56 -12.05 7.64 -5.15
C ALA A 56 -10.74 7.44 -4.36
N LEU A 57 -10.67 6.43 -3.50
CA LEU A 57 -9.44 6.12 -2.75
C LEU A 57 -8.30 5.71 -3.69
N VAL A 58 -8.58 4.81 -4.65
CA VAL A 58 -7.58 4.35 -5.62
C VAL A 58 -7.05 5.52 -6.46
N ASP A 59 -7.92 6.42 -6.94
CA ASP A 59 -7.51 7.55 -7.77
C ASP A 59 -6.56 8.51 -7.00
N VAL A 60 -6.83 8.77 -5.71
CA VAL A 60 -5.96 9.58 -4.84
C VAL A 60 -4.61 8.90 -4.63
N LEU A 61 -4.60 7.61 -4.29
CA LEU A 61 -3.37 6.85 -4.04
C LEU A 61 -2.50 6.74 -5.31
N GLU A 62 -3.12 6.53 -6.48
CA GLU A 62 -2.41 6.47 -7.75
C GLU A 62 -1.80 7.83 -8.12
N SER A 63 -2.52 8.93 -7.88
CA SER A 63 -2.00 10.29 -8.10
C SER A 63 -0.78 10.58 -7.22
N GLN A 64 -0.86 10.26 -5.92
CA GLN A 64 0.25 10.45 -4.98
C GLN A 64 1.46 9.56 -5.31
N THR A 65 1.21 8.30 -5.69
CA THR A 65 2.27 7.35 -6.09
C THR A 65 3.03 7.89 -7.30
N ARG A 66 2.31 8.34 -8.35
CA ARG A 66 2.94 8.94 -9.52
C ARG A 66 3.78 10.17 -9.18
N ALA A 67 3.31 11.03 -8.28
CA ALA A 67 4.08 12.19 -7.84
C ALA A 67 5.38 11.77 -7.12
N THR A 68 5.32 10.72 -6.30
CA THR A 68 6.47 10.15 -5.59
C THR A 68 7.48 9.55 -6.55
N GLU A 69 7.03 8.73 -7.51
CA GLU A 69 7.89 8.14 -8.55
C GLU A 69 8.60 9.21 -9.38
N GLN A 70 7.91 10.31 -9.72
CA GLN A 70 8.51 11.44 -10.42
C GLN A 70 9.57 12.16 -9.58
N ALA A 71 9.30 12.37 -8.30
CA ALA A 71 10.25 12.96 -7.36
C ALA A 71 11.51 12.08 -7.22
N GLU A 72 11.33 10.76 -7.06
CA GLU A 72 12.45 9.82 -6.99
C GLU A 72 13.26 9.78 -8.29
N ALA A 73 12.61 9.71 -9.44
CA ALA A 73 13.29 9.72 -10.73
C ALA A 73 14.12 11.01 -10.91
N THR A 74 13.59 12.14 -10.43
CA THR A 74 14.26 13.44 -10.46
C THR A 74 15.46 13.46 -9.51
N ALA A 75 15.32 12.92 -8.30
CA ALA A 75 16.41 12.78 -7.35
C ALA A 75 17.54 11.87 -7.87
N ARG A 76 17.20 10.71 -8.48
CA ARG A 76 18.18 9.79 -9.08
C ARG A 76 18.98 10.46 -10.19
N LYS A 77 18.31 11.20 -11.08
CA LYS A 77 18.99 12.01 -12.13
C LYS A 77 19.96 13.03 -11.54
N MET A 78 19.58 13.71 -10.45
CA MET A 78 20.47 14.67 -9.77
C MET A 78 21.68 14.00 -9.11
N LEU A 79 21.53 12.76 -8.65
CA LEU A 79 22.59 11.97 -8.03
C LEU A 79 23.49 11.24 -9.04
N GLY A 80 23.18 11.32 -10.34
CA GLY A 80 23.92 10.61 -11.39
C GLY A 80 23.74 9.09 -11.37
N LEU A 81 22.63 8.61 -10.81
CA LEU A 81 22.23 7.20 -10.73
C LEU A 81 21.32 6.78 -11.88
#